data_AF-A0A6B0TBS8-F1
#
_entry.id   AF-A0A6B0TBS8-F1
#
_cell.length_a   1.000
_cell.length_b   1.000
_cell.length_c   1.000
_cell.angle_alpha   90.00
_cell.angle_beta   90.00
_cell.angle_gamma   90.00
#
_symmetry.space_group_name_H-M   'P 1'
#
loop_
_entity.id
_entity.type
_entity.pdbx_description
1 polymer ?
#
loop_
_entity_poly.entity_id
_entity_poly.type
_entity_poly.pdbx_seq_one_letter_code
_entity_poly.pdbx_strand_id
1 'polypeptide(L)'
;MKHLPKHLQPRWRYLAVDIESWPDVEMGRDEFQRRLWYSAQNLLGDAGSADLDLSVIRFEFGGGDGSAIVRTRRGEVSRARAVIAAVDAVHDHAVGLRVTGVSGTIRACEEKYMGRGREDPEQRHVAFEGADQRATVRGSRVDVPVEEAFTGATILDCE
;
A
#
# COMPACT_ATOMS: atom_id res chain seq x y z
N MET A 1 15.20 24.49 -15.61
CA MET A 1 14.00 25.20 -16.10
C MET A 1 13.41 26.04 -14.98
N LYS A 2 12.86 27.22 -15.26
CA LYS A 2 12.14 28.03 -14.27
C LYS A 2 10.78 27.40 -13.95
N HIS A 3 10.28 27.57 -12.73
CA HIS A 3 8.94 27.13 -12.37
C HIS A 3 7.89 27.86 -13.22
N LEU A 4 6.86 27.12 -13.64
CA LEU A 4 5.70 27.68 -14.31
C LEU A 4 4.98 28.68 -13.39
N PRO A 5 4.35 29.74 -13.92
CA PRO A 5 3.43 30.57 -13.15
C PRO A 5 2.32 29.73 -12.50
N LYS A 6 1.85 30.14 -11.32
CA LYS A 6 0.86 29.40 -10.50
C LYS A 6 -0.41 28.98 -11.26
N HIS A 7 -0.84 29.79 -12.24
CA HIS A 7 -2.05 29.51 -13.03
C HIS A 7 -1.84 28.46 -14.14
N LEU A 8 -0.59 28.16 -14.51
CA LEU A 8 -0.23 27.11 -15.47
C LEU A 8 0.28 25.83 -14.78
N GLN A 9 0.57 25.89 -13.47
CA GLN A 9 1.05 24.72 -12.75
C GLN A 9 -0.06 23.66 -12.62
N PRO A 10 0.27 22.38 -12.87
CA PRO A 10 -0.55 21.25 -12.45
C PRO A 10 -0.99 21.36 -10.99
N ARG A 11 -2.25 21.00 -10.73
CA ARG A 11 -2.79 20.91 -9.37
C ARG A 11 -2.85 19.45 -8.95
N TRP A 12 -2.47 19.18 -7.70
CA TRP A 12 -2.25 17.82 -7.21
C TRP A 12 -3.14 17.45 -6.03
N ARG A 13 -3.29 16.15 -5.83
CA ARG A 13 -3.81 15.49 -4.63
C ARG A 13 -2.87 14.36 -4.22
N TYR A 14 -2.81 14.10 -2.93
CA TYR A 14 -1.94 13.11 -2.32
C TYR A 14 -2.80 12.10 -1.56
N LEU A 15 -2.72 10.84 -1.94
CA LEU A 15 -3.41 9.73 -1.31
C LEU A 15 -2.44 9.04 -0.35
N ALA A 16 -2.84 8.90 0.90
CA ALA A 16 -2.14 8.00 1.83
C ALA A 16 -2.68 6.58 1.60
N VAL A 17 -1.76 5.62 1.49
CA VAL A 17 -2.04 4.23 1.16
C VAL A 17 -1.34 3.36 2.19
N ASP A 18 -2.09 2.53 2.90
CA ASP A 18 -1.53 1.45 3.71
C ASP A 18 -1.32 0.23 2.82
N ILE A 19 -0.22 -0.48 3.07
CA ILE A 19 0.24 -1.64 2.31
C ILE A 19 0.37 -2.80 3.30
N GLU A 20 -0.21 -3.94 2.96
CA GLU A 20 -0.12 -5.17 3.71
C GLU A 20 0.35 -6.31 2.79
N SER A 21 1.22 -7.17 3.28
CA SER A 21 1.71 -8.37 2.61
C SER A 21 2.25 -9.37 3.64
N TRP A 22 2.92 -10.42 3.17
CA TRP A 22 3.54 -11.42 4.03
C TRP A 22 4.80 -10.89 4.72
N PRO A 23 5.16 -11.42 5.91
CA PRO A 23 6.19 -10.83 6.76
C PRO A 23 7.61 -10.99 6.21
N ASP A 24 7.82 -11.94 5.29
CA ASP A 24 9.07 -12.23 4.60
C ASP A 24 9.23 -11.47 3.27
N VAL A 25 8.19 -10.77 2.83
CA VAL A 25 8.25 -9.97 1.60
C VAL A 25 9.12 -8.73 1.83
N GLU A 26 9.99 -8.46 0.88
CA GLU A 26 10.66 -7.18 0.71
C GLU A 26 10.16 -6.53 -0.57
N MET A 27 9.93 -5.23 -0.53
CA MET A 27 9.39 -4.50 -1.67
C MET A 27 10.00 -3.11 -1.74
N GLY A 28 10.45 -2.74 -2.94
CA GLY A 28 10.98 -1.42 -3.21
C GLY A 28 9.92 -0.41 -3.66
N ARG A 29 10.19 0.87 -3.39
CA ARG A 29 9.40 2.01 -3.92
C ARG A 29 9.19 1.92 -5.44
N ASP A 30 10.25 1.57 -6.17
CA ASP A 30 10.25 1.60 -7.63
C ASP A 30 9.43 0.45 -8.24
N GLU A 31 9.42 -0.70 -7.58
CA GLU A 31 8.60 -1.86 -7.93
C GLU A 31 7.12 -1.52 -7.72
N PHE A 32 6.79 -0.94 -6.56
CA PHE A 32 5.46 -0.45 -6.26
C PHE A 32 4.99 0.62 -7.26
N GLN A 33 5.85 1.61 -7.56
CA GLN A 33 5.60 2.65 -8.57
C GLN A 33 5.29 2.04 -9.94
N ARG A 34 6.08 1.04 -10.35
CA ARG A 34 5.92 0.38 -11.65
C ARG A 34 4.60 -0.39 -11.71
N ARG A 35 4.25 -1.12 -10.65
CA ARG A 35 2.97 -1.82 -10.56
C ARG A 35 1.78 -0.87 -10.64
N LEU A 36 1.83 0.29 -9.98
CA LEU A 36 0.78 1.30 -10.09
C LEU A 36 0.60 1.81 -11.53
N TRP A 37 1.69 2.01 -12.27
CA TRP A 37 1.60 2.41 -13.68
C TRP A 37 1.01 1.31 -14.55
N TYR A 38 1.41 0.06 -14.36
CA TYR A 38 0.80 -1.06 -15.09
C TYR A 38 -0.68 -1.22 -14.77
N SER A 39 -1.07 -1.11 -13.50
CA SER A 39 -2.49 -1.14 -13.10
C SER A 39 -3.27 0.02 -13.74
N ALA A 40 -2.71 1.24 -13.74
CA ALA A 40 -3.33 2.40 -14.38
C ALA A 40 -3.53 2.19 -15.89
N GLN A 41 -2.50 1.68 -16.57
CA GLN A 41 -2.54 1.39 -18.00
C GLN A 41 -3.55 0.28 -18.33
N ASN A 42 -3.59 -0.79 -17.54
CA ASN A 42 -4.52 -1.90 -17.75
C ASN A 42 -5.97 -1.48 -17.52
N LEU A 43 -6.24 -0.65 -16.50
CA LEU A 43 -7.59 -0.24 -16.16
C LEU A 43 -8.11 0.93 -17.02
N LEU A 44 -7.23 1.87 -17.39
CA LEU A 44 -7.63 3.17 -17.97
C LEU A 44 -7.03 3.43 -19.36
N GLY A 45 -6.17 2.54 -19.86
CA GLY A 45 -5.39 2.75 -21.08
C GLY A 45 -4.29 3.80 -20.92
N ASP A 46 -3.51 4.00 -21.99
CA ASP A 46 -2.35 4.89 -21.98
C ASP A 46 -2.71 6.36 -21.69
N ALA A 47 -3.73 6.88 -22.36
CA ALA A 47 -4.18 8.26 -22.17
C ALA A 47 -4.72 8.49 -20.74
N GLY A 48 -5.52 7.54 -20.23
CA GLY A 48 -6.05 7.63 -18.88
C GLY A 48 -4.97 7.53 -17.80
N SER A 49 -3.97 6.68 -18.01
CA SER A 49 -2.79 6.58 -17.14
C SER A 49 -1.98 7.89 -17.13
N ALA A 50 -1.78 8.49 -18.31
CA ALA A 50 -1.08 9.77 -18.45
C ALA A 50 -1.83 10.93 -17.76
N ASP A 51 -3.16 10.99 -17.90
CA ASP A 51 -4.00 11.99 -17.23
C ASP A 51 -3.95 11.85 -15.70
N LEU A 52 -3.91 10.61 -15.20
CA LEU A 52 -3.86 10.28 -13.79
C LEU A 52 -2.53 10.70 -13.13
N ASP A 53 -1.43 10.54 -13.87
CA ASP A 53 -0.07 10.93 -13.48
C ASP A 53 0.30 10.42 -12.07
N LEU A 54 0.06 9.12 -11.83
CA LEU A 54 0.35 8.50 -10.53
C LEU A 54 1.84 8.52 -10.24
N SER A 55 2.22 9.06 -9.09
CA SER A 55 3.62 9.06 -8.64
C SER A 55 3.73 8.76 -7.15
N VAL A 56 4.55 7.79 -6.79
CA VAL A 56 4.90 7.46 -5.41
C VAL A 56 5.90 8.50 -4.91
N ILE A 57 5.47 9.30 -3.94
CA ILE A 57 6.25 10.41 -3.36
C ILE A 57 7.01 9.95 -2.12
N ARG A 58 6.37 9.11 -1.30
CA ARG A 58 6.96 8.46 -0.13
C ARG A 58 6.55 7.00 -0.12
N PHE A 59 7.42 6.18 0.42
CA PHE A 59 7.23 4.74 0.49
C PHE A 59 8.09 4.21 1.64
N GLU A 60 7.48 3.36 2.46
CA GLU A 60 8.14 2.61 3.52
C GLU A 60 7.43 1.26 3.59
N PHE A 61 8.19 0.17 3.65
CA PHE A 61 7.65 -1.17 3.72
C PHE A 61 8.66 -2.08 4.42
N GLY A 62 8.17 -2.97 5.27
CA GLY A 62 8.96 -4.03 5.87
C GLY A 62 8.16 -4.83 6.91
N GLY A 63 8.53 -6.09 7.11
CA GLY A 63 7.85 -6.96 8.09
C GLY A 63 6.37 -7.18 7.79
N GLY A 64 5.98 -7.18 6.51
CA GLY A 64 4.60 -7.38 6.06
C GLY A 64 3.69 -6.15 6.08
N ASP A 65 4.17 -5.01 6.58
CA ASP A 65 3.42 -3.75 6.61
C ASP A 65 4.19 -2.60 5.97
N GLY A 66 3.45 -1.66 5.41
CA GLY A 66 4.02 -0.43 4.89
C GLY A 66 3.00 0.65 4.61
N SER A 67 3.52 1.78 4.13
CA SER A 67 2.72 2.91 3.73
C SER A 67 3.35 3.65 2.56
N ALA A 68 2.50 4.32 1.78
CA ALA A 68 2.92 5.15 0.68
C ALA A 68 2.10 6.44 0.60
N ILE A 69 2.73 7.49 0.06
CA ILE A 69 2.02 8.66 -0.46
C ILE A 69 2.05 8.59 -1.98
N VAL A 70 0.88 8.47 -2.59
CA VAL A 70 0.72 8.49 -4.04
C VAL A 70 0.12 9.82 -4.46
N ARG A 71 0.79 10.53 -5.35
CA ARG A 71 0.30 11.77 -5.97
C ARG A 71 -0.53 11.44 -7.20
N THR A 72 -1.57 12.23 -7.45
CA THR A 72 -2.36 12.24 -8.69
C THR A 72 -2.82 13.66 -9.03
N ARG A 73 -3.30 13.89 -10.26
CA ARG A 73 -3.89 15.17 -10.66
C ARG A 73 -5.17 15.47 -9.87
N ARG A 74 -5.39 16.75 -9.56
CA ARG A 74 -6.63 17.21 -8.94
C ARG A 74 -7.79 16.99 -9.92
N GLY A 75 -8.80 16.24 -9.50
CA GLY A 75 -9.92 15.80 -10.33
C GLY A 75 -9.95 14.28 -10.50
N GLU A 76 -8.79 13.63 -10.41
CA GLU A 76 -8.63 12.22 -10.74
C GLU A 76 -8.63 11.27 -9.52
N VAL A 77 -8.95 11.78 -8.32
CA VAL A 77 -8.85 11.03 -7.06
C VAL A 77 -9.65 9.72 -7.09
N SER A 78 -10.86 9.73 -7.65
CA SER A 78 -11.71 8.54 -7.71
C SER A 78 -11.10 7.46 -8.62
N ARG A 79 -10.55 7.86 -9.78
CA ARG A 79 -9.86 6.95 -10.69
C ARG A 79 -8.56 6.42 -10.08
N ALA A 80 -7.82 7.27 -9.37
CA ALA A 80 -6.62 6.87 -8.64
C ALA A 80 -6.94 5.81 -7.58
N ARG A 81 -8.03 5.98 -6.84
CA ARG A 81 -8.51 4.98 -5.87
C ARG A 81 -8.87 3.65 -6.55
N ALA A 82 -9.53 3.69 -7.70
CA ALA A 82 -9.89 2.48 -8.44
C ALA A 82 -8.63 1.73 -8.93
N VAL A 83 -7.65 2.45 -9.48
CA VAL A 83 -6.37 1.86 -9.91
C VAL A 83 -5.60 1.24 -8.74
N ILE A 84 -5.52 1.94 -7.61
CA ILE A 84 -4.84 1.42 -6.41
C ILE A 84 -5.56 0.17 -5.89
N ALA A 85 -6.89 0.17 -5.85
CA ALA A 85 -7.68 -0.97 -5.41
C ALA A 85 -7.61 -2.18 -6.35
N ALA A 86 -7.24 -1.98 -7.62
CA ALA A 86 -7.07 -3.06 -8.60
C ALA A 86 -5.70 -3.77 -8.51
N VAL A 87 -4.80 -3.31 -7.62
CA VAL A 87 -3.53 -3.99 -7.37
C VAL A 87 -3.73 -5.07 -6.33
N ASP A 88 -3.49 -6.31 -6.74
CA ASP A 88 -3.57 -7.55 -5.95
C ASP A 88 -2.19 -8.15 -5.62
N ALA A 89 -1.18 -7.81 -6.42
CA ALA A 89 0.20 -8.24 -6.24
C ALA A 89 1.19 -7.18 -6.75
N VAL A 90 2.41 -7.19 -6.22
CA VAL A 90 3.57 -6.48 -6.76
C VAL A 90 4.66 -7.52 -6.99
N HIS A 91 5.14 -7.63 -8.23
CA HIS A 91 5.84 -8.84 -8.68
C HIS A 91 4.98 -10.07 -8.40
N ASP A 92 5.53 -11.06 -7.68
CA ASP A 92 4.85 -12.30 -7.30
C ASP A 92 4.36 -12.27 -5.84
N HIS A 93 4.45 -11.11 -5.17
CA HIS A 93 4.03 -10.93 -3.78
C HIS A 93 2.61 -10.37 -3.72
N ALA A 94 1.68 -11.13 -3.14
CA ALA A 94 0.32 -10.68 -2.89
C ALA A 94 0.32 -9.45 -1.97
N VAL A 95 -0.51 -8.45 -2.28
CA VAL A 95 -0.64 -7.23 -1.47
C VAL A 95 -2.10 -6.85 -1.22
N GLY A 96 -2.37 -6.36 -0.02
CA GLY A 96 -3.58 -5.62 0.32
C GLY A 96 -3.28 -4.12 0.35
N LEU A 97 -4.00 -3.33 -0.47
CA LEU A 97 -3.85 -1.87 -0.49
C LEU A 97 -5.09 -1.17 0.02
N ARG A 98 -4.90 -0.17 0.91
CA ARG A 98 -6.01 0.63 1.44
C ARG A 98 -5.70 2.11 1.42
N VAL A 99 -6.48 2.89 0.68
CA VAL A 99 -6.41 4.36 0.71
C VAL A 99 -7.03 4.88 2.01
N THR A 100 -6.19 5.33 2.95
CA THR A 100 -6.59 5.85 4.27
C THR A 100 -7.10 7.28 4.24
N GLY A 101 -6.67 8.08 3.27
CA GLY A 101 -7.04 9.49 3.20
C GLY A 101 -6.49 10.22 1.98
N VAL A 102 -6.94 11.46 1.80
CA VAL A 102 -6.50 12.33 0.69
C VAL A 102 -6.25 13.75 1.20
N SER A 103 -5.15 14.35 0.77
CA SER A 103 -4.75 15.72 1.15
C SER A 103 -4.34 16.57 -0.06
N GLY A 104 -4.30 17.88 0.13
CA GLY A 104 -3.80 18.85 -0.84
C GLY A 104 -2.28 19.07 -0.79
N THR A 105 -1.62 18.65 0.29
CA THR A 105 -0.17 18.73 0.45
C THR A 105 0.37 17.43 1.06
N ILE A 106 1.65 17.13 0.80
CA ILE A 106 2.35 15.97 1.36
C ILE A 106 2.31 16.05 2.89
N ARG A 107 2.74 17.19 3.46
CA ARG A 107 2.78 17.39 4.92
C ARG A 107 1.44 17.11 5.60
N ALA A 108 0.34 17.68 5.10
CA ALA A 108 -0.96 17.44 5.71
C ALA A 108 -1.48 16.01 5.45
N CYS A 109 -0.94 15.30 4.45
CA CYS A 109 -1.21 13.88 4.24
C CYS A 109 -0.51 13.04 5.32
N GLU A 110 0.77 13.31 5.56
CA GLU A 110 1.58 12.63 6.58
C GLU A 110 0.96 12.82 7.97
N GLU A 111 0.75 14.08 8.38
CA GLU A 111 0.25 14.44 9.71
C GLU A 111 -1.13 13.82 10.02
N LYS A 112 -1.99 13.66 9.01
CA LYS A 112 -3.37 13.17 9.20
C LYS A 112 -3.50 11.66 9.07
N TYR A 113 -2.69 11.04 8.23
CA TYR A 113 -2.98 9.68 7.75
C TYR A 113 -1.82 8.69 7.94
N MET A 114 -0.58 9.14 8.19
CA MET A 114 0.58 8.25 8.36
C MET A 114 1.04 8.14 9.83
N GLY A 115 0.35 8.80 10.77
CA GLY A 115 0.71 8.80 12.19
C GLY A 115 0.24 7.57 12.99
N ARG A 116 -0.40 6.58 12.36
CA ARG A 116 -0.64 5.28 12.99
C ARG A 116 0.66 4.50 12.86
N GLY A 117 1.40 4.34 13.96
CA GLY A 117 2.64 3.59 13.95
C GLY A 117 2.42 2.20 13.35
N ARG A 118 3.39 1.75 12.54
CA ARG A 118 3.44 0.37 12.09
C ARG A 118 3.33 -0.54 13.32
N GLU A 119 2.48 -1.55 13.27
CA GLU A 119 2.45 -2.55 14.33
C GLU A 119 3.72 -3.38 14.20
N ASP A 120 4.60 -3.29 15.20
CA ASP A 120 5.83 -4.06 15.16
C ASP A 120 5.47 -5.56 15.20
N PRO A 121 5.97 -6.35 14.22
CA PRO A 121 5.66 -7.76 14.19
C PRO A 121 6.28 -8.48 15.39
N GLU A 122 5.47 -9.31 16.03
CA GLU A 122 5.91 -10.20 17.10
C GLU A 122 5.85 -11.65 16.62
N GLN A 123 6.91 -12.43 16.87
CA GLN A 123 6.88 -13.88 16.65
C GLN A 123 6.42 -14.58 17.92
N ARG A 124 5.35 -15.38 17.85
CA ARG A 124 4.86 -16.19 18.98
C ARG A 124 4.22 -17.50 18.52
N HIS A 125 4.03 -18.43 19.45
CA HIS A 125 3.25 -19.64 19.18
C HIS A 125 1.75 -19.35 19.29
N VAL A 126 0.98 -19.90 18.37
CA VAL A 126 -0.49 -19.79 18.30
C VAL A 126 -1.08 -21.18 18.03
N ALA A 127 -2.28 -21.45 18.53
CA ALA A 127 -2.99 -22.66 18.18
C ALA A 127 -3.59 -22.46 16.78
N PHE A 128 -3.21 -23.27 15.80
CA PHE A 128 -3.76 -23.21 14.45
C PHE A 128 -3.97 -24.63 13.91
N GLU A 129 -5.18 -24.90 13.43
CA GLU A 129 -5.61 -26.24 12.96
C GLU A 129 -5.32 -27.37 13.98
N GLY A 130 -5.46 -27.07 15.28
CA GLY A 130 -5.26 -28.05 16.36
C GLY A 130 -3.80 -28.34 16.70
N ALA A 131 -2.85 -27.55 16.19
CA ALA A 131 -1.43 -27.64 16.54
C ALA A 131 -0.86 -26.28 16.97
N ASP A 132 0.13 -26.30 17.87
CA ASP A 132 0.89 -25.09 18.23
C ASP A 132 1.88 -24.76 17.11
N GLN A 133 1.65 -23.64 16.41
CA GLN A 133 2.48 -23.18 15.31
C GLN A 133 3.12 -21.82 15.62
N ARG A 134 4.34 -21.59 15.14
CA ARG A 134 5.00 -20.29 15.24
C ARG A 134 4.40 -19.36 14.19
N ALA A 135 3.83 -18.23 14.59
CA ALA A 135 3.23 -17.25 13.70
C ALA A 135 3.85 -15.86 13.89
N THR A 136 3.69 -15.01 12.87
CA THR A 136 3.99 -13.58 12.96
C THR A 136 2.68 -12.83 13.23
N VAL A 137 2.63 -12.06 14.33
CA VAL A 137 1.43 -11.34 14.76
C VAL A 137 1.63 -9.84 14.63
N ARG A 138 0.66 -9.17 14.01
CA ARG A 138 0.59 -7.72 13.85
C ARG A 138 -0.80 -7.23 14.24
N GLY A 139 -0.91 -6.78 15.49
CA GLY A 139 -2.20 -6.41 16.08
C GLY A 139 -3.13 -7.62 16.11
N SER A 140 -4.26 -7.53 15.40
CA SER A 140 -5.24 -8.62 15.30
C SER A 140 -4.97 -9.63 14.18
N ARG A 141 -3.95 -9.39 13.36
CA ARG A 141 -3.60 -10.19 12.19
C ARG A 141 -2.52 -11.18 12.54
N VAL A 142 -2.65 -12.42 12.07
CA VAL A 142 -1.76 -13.54 12.38
C VAL A 142 -1.37 -14.21 11.06
N ASP A 143 -0.09 -14.20 10.74
CA ASP A 143 0.45 -14.96 9.60
C ASP A 143 1.05 -16.26 10.09
N VAL A 144 0.39 -17.37 9.75
CA VAL A 144 0.84 -18.72 10.09
C VAL A 144 1.60 -19.31 8.89
N PRO A 145 2.88 -19.67 9.03
CA PRO A 145 3.62 -20.35 7.98
C PRO A 145 3.09 -21.77 7.82
N VAL A 146 2.56 -22.08 6.63
CA VAL A 146 2.07 -23.41 6.25
C VAL A 146 2.87 -23.86 5.03
N GLU A 147 3.65 -24.92 5.20
CA GLU A 147 4.61 -25.40 4.19
C GLU A 147 5.60 -24.31 3.74
N GLU A 148 5.52 -23.90 2.47
CA GLU A 148 6.36 -22.86 1.84
C GLU A 148 5.61 -21.51 1.69
N ALA A 149 4.43 -21.35 2.30
CA ALA A 149 3.59 -20.16 2.18
C ALA A 149 3.06 -19.68 3.55
N PHE A 150 2.29 -18.60 3.53
CA PHE A 150 1.58 -18.09 4.70
C PHE A 150 0.07 -18.23 4.52
N THR A 151 -0.61 -18.56 5.62
CA THR A 151 -2.05 -18.42 5.77
C THR A 151 -2.33 -17.27 6.72
N GLY A 152 -3.13 -16.31 6.26
CA GLY A 152 -3.62 -15.20 7.09
C GLY A 152 -4.79 -15.66 7.96
N ALA A 153 -4.69 -15.39 9.25
CA ALA A 153 -5.70 -15.65 10.27
C ALA A 153 -5.87 -14.43 11.18
N THR A 154 -6.89 -14.43 12.03
CA THR A 154 -7.06 -13.45 13.10
C THR A 154 -6.73 -14.07 14.45
N ILE A 155 -6.56 -13.25 15.50
CA ILE A 155 -6.38 -13.77 16.87
C ILE A 155 -7.52 -14.75 17.24
N LEU A 156 -8.76 -14.44 16.85
CA LEU A 156 -9.93 -15.27 17.17
C LEU A 156 -9.88 -16.66 16.51
N ASP A 157 -9.24 -16.78 15.35
CA ASP A 157 -9.06 -18.07 14.67
C ASP A 157 -7.98 -18.93 15.34
N CYS A 158 -7.22 -18.34 16.27
CA CYS A 158 -6.03 -18.93 16.89
C CYS A 158 -6.08 -19.03 18.43
N GLU A 159 -7.26 -18.80 19.02
CA GLU A 159 -7.58 -19.05 20.44
C GLU A 159 -8.06 -20.49 20.67
#